data_AF-A0A329X7T5-F1
#
_entry.id   AF-A0A329X7T5-F1
#
_cell.length_a   1.000
_cell.length_b   1.000
_cell.length_c   1.000
_cell.angle_alpha   90.00
_cell.angle_beta   90.00
_cell.angle_gamma   90.00
#
_symmetry.space_group_name_H-M   'P 1'
#
loop_
_entity.id
_entity.type
_entity.pdbx_description
1 polymer ?
#
loop_
_entity_poly.entity_id
_entity_poly.type
_entity_poly.pdbx_seq_one_letter_code
_entity_poly.pdbx_strand_id
1 'polypeptide(L)'
;MKYQQLENLECGWKWAYLMKKHQEGEPITKYIENSAAHAAVDKLIELESEPVRVLKWIEQHMNPDLSNRMKQTIRARRKRHFNAEHQHTRKKSIDLDFPVWHRLSALSQRRGNTLSETIIQLIEDAERKEKYANQMSSLKHDLEAILGKKE
;
A
#
# COMPACT_ATOMS: atom_id res chain seq x y z
N MET A 1 0.75 2.18 18.70
CA MET A 1 0.34 1.59 17.40
C MET A 1 -0.90 2.35 16.90
N LYS A 2 -1.01 2.67 15.60
CA LYS A 2 -2.12 3.49 15.04
C LYS A 2 -3.46 2.73 14.87
N TYR A 3 -3.43 1.42 14.67
CA TYR A 3 -4.62 0.58 14.44
C TYR A 3 -4.73 -0.51 15.51
N GLN A 4 -5.94 -0.78 15.98
CA GLN A 4 -6.22 -1.86 16.94
C GLN A 4 -5.97 -3.23 16.31
N GLN A 5 -5.49 -4.20 17.10
CA GLN A 5 -5.37 -5.58 16.66
C GLN A 5 -6.69 -6.29 16.93
N LEU A 6 -7.25 -6.94 15.90
CA LEU A 6 -8.51 -7.68 16.00
C LEU A 6 -8.17 -9.17 16.03
N GLU A 7 -7.87 -9.71 17.20
CA GLU A 7 -7.27 -11.05 17.35
C GLU A 7 -8.07 -12.14 16.63
N ASN A 8 -9.39 -12.21 16.84
CA ASN A 8 -10.24 -13.20 16.19
C ASN A 8 -10.21 -13.10 14.65
N LEU A 9 -10.35 -11.88 14.12
CA LEU A 9 -10.36 -11.63 12.68
C LEU A 9 -8.99 -11.89 12.03
N GLU A 10 -7.92 -11.47 12.72
CA GLU A 10 -6.55 -11.66 12.25
C GLU A 10 -6.12 -13.13 12.29
N CYS A 11 -6.64 -13.93 13.23
CA CYS A 11 -6.41 -15.38 13.22
C CYS A 11 -6.96 -16.02 11.93
N GLY A 12 -8.17 -15.65 11.52
CA GLY A 12 -8.73 -16.11 10.24
C GLY A 12 -7.87 -15.69 9.05
N TRP A 13 -7.31 -14.47 9.06
CA TRP A 13 -6.39 -14.03 8.00
C TRP A 13 -5.07 -14.79 7.98
N LYS A 14 -4.51 -15.13 9.16
CA LYS A 14 -3.28 -15.91 9.28
C LYS A 14 -3.49 -17.34 8.77
N TRP A 15 -4.60 -17.97 9.16
CA TRP A 15 -4.96 -19.30 8.69
C TRP A 15 -5.13 -19.34 7.17
N ALA A 16 -5.93 -18.43 6.60
CA ALA A 16 -6.15 -18.35 5.16
C ALA A 16 -4.85 -18.06 4.38
N TYR A 17 -3.95 -17.26 4.95
CA TYR A 17 -2.63 -17.02 4.36
C TYR A 17 -1.79 -18.31 4.30
N LEU A 18 -1.75 -19.05 5.41
CA LEU A 18 -1.00 -20.30 5.50
C LEU A 18 -1.53 -21.37 4.55
N MET A 19 -2.85 -21.55 4.50
CA MET A 19 -3.49 -22.49 3.57
C MET A 19 -3.20 -22.15 2.12
N LYS A 20 -3.27 -20.85 1.77
CA LYS A 20 -2.89 -20.40 0.43
C LYS A 20 -1.42 -20.73 0.11
N LYS A 21 -0.51 -20.51 1.05
CA LYS A 21 0.92 -20.80 0.86
C LYS A 21 1.22 -22.27 0.70
N HIS A 22 0.52 -23.11 1.45
CA HIS A 22 0.58 -24.56 1.26
C HIS A 22 0.07 -24.98 -0.13
N GLN A 23 -1.05 -24.42 -0.59
CA GLN A 23 -1.57 -24.69 -1.94
C GLN A 23 -0.64 -24.21 -3.07
N GLU A 24 0.12 -23.14 -2.84
CA GLU A 24 1.18 -22.66 -3.74
C GLU A 24 2.44 -23.56 -3.73
N GLY A 25 2.47 -24.61 -2.89
CA GLY A 25 3.60 -25.54 -2.76
C GLY A 25 4.75 -25.02 -1.88
N GLU A 26 4.53 -23.95 -1.12
CA GLU A 26 5.55 -23.35 -0.25
C GLU A 26 5.60 -24.07 1.12
N PRO A 27 6.78 -24.39 1.67
CA PRO A 27 6.89 -25.07 2.96
C PRO A 27 6.47 -24.14 4.11
N ILE A 28 5.28 -24.39 4.66
CA ILE A 28 4.73 -23.61 5.78
C ILE A 28 5.31 -24.00 7.14
N THR A 29 5.85 -25.21 7.27
CA THR A 29 6.39 -25.72 8.52
C THR A 29 7.90 -25.61 8.59
N LYS A 30 8.46 -25.62 9.81
CA LYS A 30 9.90 -25.64 10.05
C LYS A 30 10.55 -27.04 9.89
N TYR A 31 9.76 -28.06 9.62
CA TYR A 31 10.23 -29.44 9.55
C TYR A 31 10.87 -29.72 8.19
N ILE A 32 12.00 -30.42 8.20
CA ILE A 32 12.70 -30.86 6.97
C ILE A 32 12.03 -32.13 6.43
N GLU A 33 11.52 -32.98 7.32
CA GLU A 33 10.86 -34.24 6.95
C GLU A 33 9.44 -34.00 6.46
N ASN A 34 9.14 -34.53 5.26
CA ASN A 34 7.81 -34.40 4.64
C ASN A 34 6.70 -34.98 5.50
N SER A 35 6.92 -36.15 6.13
CA SER A 35 5.90 -36.80 6.98
C SER A 35 5.50 -35.92 8.17
N ALA A 36 6.48 -35.30 8.84
CA ALA A 36 6.23 -34.39 9.96
C ALA A 36 5.58 -33.08 9.49
N ALA A 37 5.99 -32.56 8.32
CA ALA A 37 5.39 -31.39 7.72
C ALA A 37 3.92 -31.61 7.36
N HIS A 38 3.59 -32.73 6.70
CA HIS A 38 2.22 -33.10 6.35
C HIS A 38 1.35 -33.27 7.59
N ALA A 39 1.81 -34.01 8.60
CA ALA A 39 1.05 -34.20 9.84
C ALA A 39 0.75 -32.87 10.57
N ALA A 40 1.66 -31.90 10.50
CA ALA A 40 1.40 -30.57 11.04
C ALA A 40 0.41 -29.78 10.18
N VAL A 41 0.45 -29.91 8.85
CA VAL A 41 -0.53 -29.26 7.94
C VAL A 41 -1.92 -29.84 8.13
N ASP A 42 -2.06 -31.16 8.26
CA ASP A 42 -3.36 -31.82 8.47
C ASP A 42 -4.03 -31.28 9.73
N LYS A 43 -3.26 -31.13 10.82
CA LYS A 43 -3.74 -30.46 12.04
C LYS A 43 -4.16 -29.01 11.79
N LEU A 44 -3.47 -28.27 10.93
CA LEU A 44 -3.85 -26.89 10.64
C LEU A 44 -5.20 -26.81 9.91
N ILE A 45 -5.48 -27.75 9.01
CA ILE A 45 -6.74 -27.82 8.26
C ILE A 45 -7.94 -27.97 9.21
N GLU A 46 -7.81 -28.82 10.23
CA GLU A 46 -8.86 -29.04 11.24
C GLU A 46 -9.13 -27.82 12.15
N LEU A 47 -8.19 -26.88 12.23
CA LEU A 47 -8.24 -25.73 13.14
C LEU A 47 -8.90 -24.48 12.57
N GLU A 48 -9.58 -24.56 11.42
CA GLU A 48 -10.17 -23.41 10.72
C GLU A 48 -11.05 -22.52 11.62
N SER A 49 -11.89 -23.15 12.47
CA SER A 49 -12.84 -22.45 13.33
C SER A 49 -12.27 -22.05 14.71
N GLU A 50 -11.01 -22.41 15.01
CA GLU A 50 -10.42 -22.29 16.35
C GLU A 50 -9.24 -21.30 16.41
N PRO A 51 -9.48 -19.99 16.59
CA PRO A 51 -8.46 -18.95 16.48
C PRO A 51 -7.31 -19.12 17.49
N VAL A 52 -7.62 -19.57 18.72
CA VAL A 52 -6.61 -19.77 19.77
C VAL A 52 -5.64 -20.90 19.42
N ARG A 53 -6.14 -21.99 18.81
CA ARG A 53 -5.29 -23.12 18.42
C ARG A 53 -4.44 -22.81 17.19
N VAL A 54 -4.93 -21.99 16.26
CA VAL A 54 -4.13 -21.48 15.12
C VAL A 54 -2.90 -20.72 15.61
N LEU A 55 -3.03 -19.88 16.64
CA LEU A 55 -1.88 -19.16 17.20
C LEU A 55 -0.84 -20.11 17.79
N LYS A 56 -1.29 -21.10 18.58
CA LYS A 56 -0.40 -22.13 19.13
C LYS A 56 0.31 -22.93 18.03
N TRP A 57 -0.41 -23.27 16.96
CA TRP A 57 0.16 -23.95 15.81
C TRP A 57 1.28 -23.11 15.16
N ILE A 58 1.04 -21.81 14.98
CA ILE A 58 2.02 -20.88 14.40
C ILE A 58 3.27 -20.80 15.28
N GLU A 59 3.14 -20.75 16.60
CA GLU A 59 4.30 -20.71 17.50
C GLU A 59 5.12 -22.01 17.45
N GLN A 60 4.44 -23.15 17.29
CA GLN A 60 5.07 -24.47 17.40
C GLN A 60 5.67 -24.97 16.08
N HIS A 61 4.97 -24.79 14.96
CA HIS A 61 5.26 -25.50 13.71
C HIS A 61 5.72 -24.60 12.56
N MET A 62 5.49 -23.29 12.64
CA MET A 62 5.72 -22.36 11.53
C MET A 62 7.19 -22.26 11.11
N ASN A 63 7.41 -22.16 9.80
CA ASN A 63 8.71 -21.78 9.23
C ASN A 63 9.09 -20.32 9.61
N PRO A 64 10.26 -20.07 10.22
CA PRO A 64 10.68 -18.72 10.62
C PRO A 64 10.73 -17.71 9.45
N ASP A 65 11.10 -18.15 8.25
CA ASP A 65 11.18 -17.28 7.07
C ASP A 65 9.79 -16.84 6.59
N LEU A 66 8.80 -17.71 6.75
CA LEU A 66 7.40 -17.40 6.44
C LEU A 66 6.77 -16.51 7.51
N SER A 67 7.16 -16.68 8.78
CA SER A 67 6.64 -15.88 9.90
C SER A 67 6.82 -14.38 9.69
N ASN A 68 7.99 -13.94 9.24
CA ASN A 68 8.26 -12.51 8.99
C ASN A 68 7.42 -11.94 7.84
N ARG A 69 7.32 -12.68 6.72
CA ARG A 69 6.49 -12.29 5.57
C ARG A 69 5.00 -12.27 5.91
N MET A 70 4.55 -13.23 6.72
CA MET A 70 3.18 -13.27 7.23
C MET A 70 2.89 -12.04 8.12
N LYS A 71 3.76 -11.72 9.08
CA LYS A 71 3.59 -10.54 9.95
C LYS A 71 3.40 -9.25 9.13
N GLN A 72 4.22 -9.06 8.09
CA GLN A 72 4.09 -7.90 7.19
C GLN A 72 2.77 -7.93 6.39
N THR A 73 2.38 -9.10 5.88
CA THR A 73 1.14 -9.29 5.13
C THR A 73 -0.09 -8.99 5.99
N ILE A 74 -0.14 -9.51 7.22
CA ILE A 74 -1.22 -9.27 8.17
C ILE A 74 -1.27 -7.79 8.58
N ARG A 75 -0.11 -7.16 8.82
CA ARG A 75 -0.04 -5.71 9.08
C ARG A 75 -0.60 -4.89 7.91
N ALA A 76 -0.26 -5.24 6.67
CA ALA A 76 -0.78 -4.57 5.49
C ALA A 76 -2.29 -4.77 5.33
N ARG A 77 -2.79 -5.98 5.57
CA ARG A 77 -4.23 -6.30 5.55
C ARG A 77 -5.00 -5.53 6.62
N ARG A 78 -4.49 -5.46 7.85
CA ARG A 78 -5.04 -4.67 8.94
C ARG A 78 -5.15 -3.20 8.58
N LYS A 79 -4.06 -2.61 8.07
CA LYS A 79 -4.07 -1.22 7.59
C LYS A 79 -5.13 -0.98 6.52
N ARG A 80 -5.25 -1.89 5.54
CA ARG A 80 -6.24 -1.79 4.46
C ARG A 80 -7.67 -1.94 4.96
N HIS A 81 -7.90 -2.80 5.94
CA HIS A 81 -9.21 -3.00 6.58
C HIS A 81 -9.72 -1.68 7.18
N PHE A 82 -8.95 -1.07 8.09
CA PHE A 82 -9.34 0.20 8.70
C PHE A 82 -9.38 1.36 7.70
N ASN A 83 -8.45 1.42 6.74
CA ASN A 83 -8.47 2.45 5.72
C ASN A 83 -9.66 2.32 4.74
N ALA A 84 -10.32 1.17 4.68
CA ALA A 84 -11.50 1.00 3.84
C ALA A 84 -12.74 1.71 4.40
N GLU A 85 -12.78 1.95 5.72
CA GLU A 85 -13.89 2.58 6.42
C GLU A 85 -14.09 4.05 6.00
N HIS A 86 -13.00 4.77 5.73
CA HIS A 86 -13.04 6.20 5.42
C HIS A 86 -12.50 6.52 4.02
N GLN A 87 -13.30 7.20 3.20
CA GLN A 87 -12.95 7.52 1.80
C GLN A 87 -11.60 8.24 1.66
N HIS A 88 -11.29 9.22 2.51
CA HIS A 88 -10.05 9.98 2.46
C HIS A 88 -8.79 9.15 2.81
N THR A 89 -8.95 7.99 3.46
CA THR A 89 -7.85 7.07 3.79
C THR A 89 -7.69 5.92 2.78
N ARG A 90 -8.72 5.68 1.95
CA ARG A 90 -8.69 4.69 0.88
C ARG A 90 -7.64 5.07 -0.16
N LYS A 91 -6.96 4.06 -0.69
CA LYS A 91 -5.97 4.21 -1.76
C LYS A 91 -6.48 3.56 -3.04
N LYS A 92 -6.08 4.10 -4.18
CA LYS A 92 -6.39 3.57 -5.51
C LYS A 92 -5.11 3.11 -6.17
N SER A 93 -5.15 1.92 -6.76
CA SER A 93 -4.10 1.47 -7.67
C SER A 93 -4.36 2.10 -9.03
N ILE A 94 -3.33 2.69 -9.61
CA ILE A 94 -3.33 3.23 -10.97
C ILE A 94 -2.11 2.68 -11.68
N ASP A 95 -2.27 2.36 -12.96
CA ASP A 95 -1.16 2.00 -13.83
C ASP A 95 -0.74 3.25 -14.61
N LEU A 96 0.56 3.48 -14.68
CA LEU A 96 1.16 4.58 -15.43
C LEU A 96 2.14 4.00 -16.44
N ASP A 97 2.22 4.62 -17.61
CA ASP A 97 3.29 4.30 -18.56
C ASP A 97 4.65 4.50 -17.91
N PHE A 98 5.58 3.59 -18.20
CA PHE A 98 6.94 3.60 -17.66
C PHE A 98 7.62 4.98 -17.72
N PRO A 99 7.66 5.70 -18.86
CA PRO A 99 8.30 7.03 -18.91
C PRO A 99 7.62 8.07 -18.01
N VAL A 100 6.29 8.01 -17.84
CA VAL A 100 5.54 8.92 -16.96
C VAL A 100 5.89 8.65 -15.51
N TRP A 101 5.84 7.37 -15.10
CA TRP A 101 6.22 6.94 -13.77
C TRP A 101 7.67 7.31 -13.44
N HIS A 102 8.60 7.11 -14.37
CA HIS A 102 10.02 7.43 -14.17
C HIS A 102 10.24 8.93 -13.88
N ARG A 103 9.59 9.82 -14.63
CA ARG A 103 9.70 11.27 -14.40
C ARG A 103 9.06 11.69 -13.08
N LEU A 104 7.88 11.15 -12.78
CA LEU A 104 7.15 11.47 -11.55
C LEU A 104 7.91 10.99 -10.31
N SER A 105 8.45 9.77 -10.34
CA SER A 105 9.22 9.21 -9.23
C SER A 105 10.53 9.95 -8.99
N ALA A 106 11.26 10.30 -10.05
CA ALA A 106 12.47 11.09 -9.94
C ALA A 106 12.19 12.49 -9.36
N LEU A 107 11.07 13.12 -9.74
CA LEU A 107 10.65 14.41 -9.18
C LEU A 107 10.26 14.28 -7.70
N SER A 108 9.48 13.26 -7.33
CA SER A 108 9.05 13.05 -5.95
C SER A 108 10.25 12.79 -5.04
N GLN A 109 11.19 11.95 -5.47
CA GLN A 109 12.43 11.66 -4.75
C GLN A 109 13.28 12.92 -4.56
N ARG A 110 13.47 13.71 -5.62
CA ARG A 110 14.23 14.98 -5.55
C ARG A 110 13.62 15.98 -4.57
N ARG A 111 12.30 16.01 -4.47
CA ARG A 111 11.56 16.89 -3.55
C ARG A 111 11.39 16.30 -2.14
N GLY A 112 11.79 15.05 -1.90
CA GLY A 112 11.57 14.35 -0.63
C GLY A 112 10.10 14.03 -0.33
N ASN A 113 9.24 14.06 -1.35
CA ASN A 113 7.79 13.92 -1.19
C ASN A 113 7.29 12.56 -1.71
N THR A 114 6.13 12.14 -1.23
CA THR A 114 5.43 11.00 -1.82
C THR A 114 4.93 11.34 -3.23
N LEU A 115 4.67 10.32 -4.04
CA LEU A 115 4.10 10.50 -5.39
C LEU A 115 2.78 11.29 -5.32
N SER A 116 1.91 10.99 -4.35
CA SER A 116 0.62 11.67 -4.19
C SER A 116 0.78 13.16 -3.86
N GLU A 117 1.67 13.51 -2.92
CA GLU A 117 1.95 14.92 -2.59
C GLU A 117 2.56 15.68 -3.77
N THR A 118 3.42 15.00 -4.53
CA THR A 118 4.03 15.58 -5.73
C THR A 118 2.98 15.86 -6.82
N ILE A 119 2.01 14.95 -7.00
CA ILE A 119 0.90 15.17 -7.92
C ILE A 119 0.08 16.40 -7.51
N ILE A 120 -0.24 16.54 -6.22
CA ILE A 120 -0.99 17.71 -5.71
C ILE A 120 -0.23 19.01 -6.02
N GLN A 121 1.06 19.06 -5.70
CA GLN A 121 1.89 20.23 -6.01
C GLN A 121 1.93 20.55 -7.51
N LEU A 122 2.06 19.53 -8.36
CA LEU A 122 2.08 19.73 -9.82
C LEU A 122 0.75 20.28 -10.35
N ILE A 123 -0.38 19.85 -9.79
CA ILE A 123 -1.71 20.38 -10.15
C ILE A 123 -1.81 21.85 -9.73
N GLU A 124 -1.45 22.16 -8.49
CA GLU A 124 -1.46 23.54 -7.99
C GLU A 124 -0.53 24.47 -8.79
N ASP A 125 0.68 23.99 -9.12
CA ASP A 125 1.65 24.73 -9.93
C ASP A 125 1.13 25.00 -11.35
N ALA A 126 0.45 24.02 -11.95
CA ALA A 126 -0.16 24.15 -13.27
C ALA A 126 -1.32 25.17 -13.27
N GLU A 127 -2.20 25.12 -12.27
CA GLU A 127 -3.31 26.08 -12.11
C GLU A 127 -2.78 27.51 -11.88
N ARG A 128 -1.70 27.66 -11.10
CA ARG A 128 -1.06 28.96 -10.88
C ARG A 128 -0.40 29.49 -12.14
N LYS A 129 0.23 28.64 -12.94
CA LYS A 129 0.88 29.04 -14.20
C LYS A 129 -0.11 29.70 -15.17
N GLU A 130 -1.32 29.18 -15.28
CA GLU A 130 -2.37 29.78 -16.11
C GLU A 130 -2.80 31.15 -15.59
N LYS A 131 -3.02 31.27 -14.27
CA LYS A 131 -3.35 32.55 -13.63
C LYS A 131 -2.25 33.60 -13.84
N TYR A 132 -0.99 33.21 -13.69
CA TYR A 132 0.15 34.10 -13.91
C TYR A 132 0.27 34.55 -15.37
N ALA A 133 0.00 33.68 -16.34
CA ALA A 133 0.01 34.04 -17.75
C ALA A 133 -1.07 35.10 -18.06
N ASN A 134 -2.28 34.91 -17.53
CA ASN A 134 -3.38 35.87 -17.71
C ASN A 134 -3.08 37.22 -17.04
N GLN A 135 -2.56 37.20 -15.81
CA GLN A 135 -2.15 38.42 -15.11
C GLN A 135 -1.04 39.16 -15.85
N MET A 136 -0.03 38.44 -16.35
CA MET A 136 1.06 39.04 -17.11
C MET A 136 0.57 39.64 -18.44
N SER A 137 -0.36 38.95 -19.12
CA SER A 137 -0.98 39.47 -20.34
C SER A 137 -1.81 40.73 -20.08
N SER A 138 -2.61 40.74 -19.01
CA SER A 138 -3.37 41.92 -18.59
C SER A 138 -2.44 43.08 -18.27
N LEU A 139 -1.42 42.84 -17.44
CA LEU A 139 -0.47 43.87 -17.04
C LEU A 139 0.27 44.47 -18.25
N LYS A 140 0.66 43.62 -19.22
CA LYS A 140 1.28 44.09 -20.45
C LYS A 140 0.32 44.97 -21.26
N HIS A 141 -0.94 44.56 -21.40
CA HIS A 141 -1.95 45.33 -22.10
C HIS A 141 -2.22 46.68 -21.42
N ASP A 142 -2.35 46.68 -20.09
CA ASP A 142 -2.56 47.89 -19.29
C ASP A 142 -1.39 48.87 -19.45
N LEU A 143 -0.15 48.37 -19.43
CA LEU A 143 1.04 49.18 -19.65
C LEU A 143 1.11 49.74 -21.09
N GLU A 144 0.79 48.93 -22.11
CA GLU A 144 0.73 49.39 -23.50
C GLU A 144 -0.31 50.51 -23.69
N ALA A 145 -1.47 50.37 -23.04
CA ALA A 145 -2.53 51.39 -23.06
C ALA A 145 -2.09 52.70 -22.38
N ILE A 146 -1.42 52.63 -21.21
CA ILE A 146 -0.91 53.80 -20.49
C ILE A 146 0.21 54.49 -21.27
N LEU A 147 1.10 53.73 -21.91
CA LEU A 147 2.23 54.26 -22.67
C LEU A 147 1.81 54.88 -24.02
N GLY A 148 0.52 54.83 -24.38
CA GLY A 148 0.00 55.43 -25.60
C GLY A 148 0.53 54.78 -26.88
N LYS A 149 1.12 53.57 -26.79
CA LYS A 149 1.57 52.81 -27.95
C LYS A 149 0.38 52.12 -28.62
N LYS A 150 -0.53 52.92 -29.16
CA LYS A 150 -1.46 52.50 -30.21
C LYS A 150 -1.01 53.17 -31.50
N GLU A 151 -0.39 52.39 -32.38
CA GLU A 151 -0.64 52.57 -33.82
C GLU A 151 -1.89 51.76 -34.16
#